data_AF-A0AAV4J5V3-F1
#
_entry.id   AF-A0AAV4J5V3-F1
#
_cell.length_a   1.000
_cell.length_b   1.000
_cell.length_c   1.000
_cell.angle_alpha   90.00
_cell.angle_beta   90.00
_cell.angle_gamma   90.00
#
_symmetry.space_group_name_H-M   'P 1'
#
loop_
_entity.id
_entity.type
_entity.pdbx_description
1 polymer ?
#
loop_
_entity_poly.entity_id
_entity_poly.type
_entity_poly.pdbx_seq_one_letter_code
_entity_poly.pdbx_strand_id
1 'polypeptide(L)'
;MRRRTVKPRPPAPWLTPQVKAAKQERRKAERQWKKSGLTVHRDIYRLKHQFVCNLINDLKRKFVNDKIVESRSSKEIFNICNDLLGKNKPKSLPNNSPPDKIPDVLNDFFVEKVDKIRQELDA
;
A
#
# COMPACT_ATOMS: atom_id res chain seq x y z
N MET A 1 3.30 14.06 -30.43
CA MET A 1 3.64 14.34 -29.02
C MET A 1 2.71 13.52 -28.11
N ARG A 2 3.20 12.52 -27.37
CA ARG A 2 2.34 11.68 -26.50
C ARG A 2 2.06 12.43 -25.18
N ARG A 3 0.80 12.78 -24.90
CA ARG A 3 0.40 13.33 -23.58
C ARG A 3 0.42 12.21 -22.55
N ARG A 4 1.22 12.36 -21.50
CA ARG A 4 1.20 11.48 -20.33
C ARG A 4 0.38 12.16 -19.23
N THR A 5 -0.76 11.57 -18.88
CA THR A 5 -1.55 12.00 -17.72
C THR A 5 -0.93 11.41 -16.47
N VAL A 6 -0.36 12.25 -15.60
CA VAL A 6 0.17 11.82 -14.31
C VAL A 6 -0.96 11.85 -13.30
N LYS A 7 -1.32 10.70 -12.71
CA LYS A 7 -2.29 10.67 -11.61
C LYS A 7 -1.68 11.35 -10.37
N PRO A 8 -2.41 12.27 -9.71
CA PRO A 8 -1.93 12.86 -8.47
C PRO A 8 -1.75 11.75 -7.43
N ARG A 9 -0.58 11.74 -6.78
CA ARG A 9 -0.28 10.81 -5.69
C ARG A 9 -0.34 11.60 -4.38
N PRO A 10 -1.02 11.09 -3.34
CA PRO A 10 -0.98 11.73 -2.03
C PRO A 10 0.47 11.87 -1.55
N PRO A 11 0.80 12.97 -0.84
CA PRO A 11 2.13 13.18 -0.31
C PRO A 11 2.50 12.02 0.61
N ALA A 12 3.70 11.47 0.44
CA ALA A 12 4.22 10.42 1.29
C ALA A 12 5.17 11.06 2.34
N PRO A 13 4.79 11.11 3.63
CA PRO A 13 5.56 11.80 4.67
C PRO A 13 6.99 11.27 4.81
N TRP A 14 7.19 9.97 4.56
CA TRP A 14 8.51 9.31 4.61
C TRP A 14 9.40 9.57 3.38
N LEU A 15 8.98 10.35 2.38
CA LEU A 15 9.81 10.75 1.23
C LEU A 15 10.54 12.07 1.48
N THR A 16 11.38 12.07 2.50
CA THR A 16 12.21 13.22 2.89
C THR A 16 13.26 13.58 1.82
N PRO A 17 13.85 14.79 1.86
CA PRO A 17 14.96 15.18 0.98
C PRO A 17 16.13 14.17 1.02
N GLN A 18 16.42 13.60 2.19
CA GLN A 18 17.43 12.56 2.37
C GLN A 18 17.14 11.31 1.52
N VAL A 19 15.89 10.83 1.51
CA VAL A 19 15.48 9.70 0.66
C VAL A 19 15.59 10.05 -0.83
N LYS A 20 15.27 11.29 -1.21
CA LYS A 20 15.42 11.75 -2.59
C LYS A 20 16.89 11.71 -3.02
N ALA A 21 17.80 12.23 -2.21
CA ALA A 21 19.24 12.18 -2.46
C ALA A 21 19.75 10.73 -2.55
N ALA A 22 19.39 9.87 -1.60
CA ALA A 22 19.78 8.47 -1.60
C ALA A 22 19.29 7.72 -2.87
N LYS A 23 18.06 8.00 -3.32
CA LYS A 23 17.52 7.46 -4.58
C LYS A 23 18.26 7.96 -5.81
N GLN A 24 18.69 9.22 -5.81
CA GLN A 24 19.50 9.77 -6.90
C GLN A 24 20.85 9.06 -6.98
N GLU A 25 21.54 8.87 -5.85
CA GLU A 25 22.81 8.14 -5.80
C GLU A 25 22.66 6.68 -6.23
N ARG A 26 21.59 5.99 -5.78
CA ARG A 26 21.27 4.64 -6.26
C ARG A 26 21.11 4.61 -7.78
N ARG A 27 20.41 5.58 -8.37
CA ARG A 27 20.24 5.68 -9.84
C ARG A 27 21.55 5.95 -10.56
N LYS A 28 22.43 6.78 -10.00
CA LYS A 28 23.78 7.02 -10.55
C LYS A 28 24.59 5.72 -10.58
N ALA A 29 24.63 4.99 -9.46
CA ALA A 29 25.29 3.69 -9.36
C ALA A 29 24.70 2.65 -10.33
N GLU A 30 23.37 2.61 -10.48
CA GLU A 30 22.70 1.73 -11.43
C GLU A 30 23.11 2.03 -12.88
N ARG A 31 23.14 3.30 -13.28
CA ARG A 31 23.57 3.71 -14.63
C ARG A 31 25.02 3.36 -14.88
N GLN A 32 25.90 3.58 -13.88
CA GLN A 32 27.31 3.22 -13.98
C GLN A 32 27.47 1.70 -14.18
N TRP A 33 26.76 0.88 -13.40
CA TRP A 33 26.78 -0.57 -13.56
C TRP A 33 26.28 -0.99 -14.94
N LYS A 34 25.16 -0.44 -15.43
CA LYS A 34 24.62 -0.74 -16.76
C LYS A 34 25.58 -0.36 -17.90
N LYS A 35 26.35 0.72 -17.74
CA LYS A 35 27.34 1.17 -18.72
C LYS A 35 28.60 0.31 -18.74
N SER A 36 29.08 -0.08 -17.56
CA SER A 36 30.39 -0.73 -17.39
C SER A 36 30.32 -2.26 -17.41
N GLY A 37 29.21 -2.87 -16.97
CA GLY A 37 29.07 -4.31 -16.83
C GLY A 37 29.89 -4.95 -15.70
N LEU A 38 30.71 -4.18 -14.97
CA LEU A 38 31.62 -4.72 -13.96
C LEU A 38 30.90 -5.17 -12.68
N THR A 39 31.42 -6.23 -12.06
CA THR A 39 30.95 -6.78 -10.78
C THR A 39 31.04 -5.78 -9.64
N VAL A 40 32.16 -5.05 -9.54
CA VAL A 40 32.36 -4.00 -8.51
C VAL A 40 31.26 -2.94 -8.57
N HIS A 41 30.88 -2.49 -9.77
CA HIS A 41 29.80 -1.51 -9.92
C HIS A 41 28.43 -2.08 -9.56
N ARG A 42 28.20 -3.37 -9.80
CA ARG A 42 27.00 -4.09 -9.35
C ARG A 42 26.91 -4.12 -7.82
N ASP A 43 28.02 -4.38 -7.14
CA ASP A 43 28.05 -4.44 -5.68
C ASP A 43 27.84 -3.06 -5.06
N ILE A 44 28.42 -2.00 -5.65
CA ILE A 44 28.13 -0.61 -5.26
C ILE A 44 26.63 -0.31 -5.42
N TYR A 45 26.02 -0.69 -6.55
CA TYR A 45 24.58 -0.52 -6.75
C TYR A 45 23.77 -1.27 -5.70
N ARG A 46 24.12 -2.52 -5.39
CA ARG A 46 23.44 -3.34 -4.37
C ARG A 46 23.50 -2.69 -2.98
N LEU A 47 24.66 -2.18 -2.59
CA LEU A 47 24.84 -1.44 -1.33
C LEU A 47 23.95 -0.19 -1.28
N LYS A 48 23.96 0.62 -2.34
CA LYS A 48 23.09 1.81 -2.42
C LYS A 48 21.60 1.44 -2.46
N HIS A 49 21.24 0.32 -3.09
CA HIS A 49 19.88 -0.19 -3.10
C HIS A 49 19.43 -0.57 -1.69
N GLN A 50 20.22 -1.38 -0.98
CA GLN A 50 19.94 -1.80 0.39
C GLN A 50 19.80 -0.60 1.32
N PHE A 51 20.72 0.36 1.23
CA PHE A 51 20.66 1.59 2.00
C PHE A 51 19.35 2.36 1.82
N VAL A 52 18.92 2.56 0.56
CA VAL A 52 17.65 3.23 0.26
C VAL A 52 16.45 2.47 0.83
N CYS A 53 16.44 1.15 0.72
CA CYS A 53 15.36 0.31 1.26
C CYS A 53 15.28 0.42 2.77
N ASN A 54 16.41 0.28 3.47
CA ASN A 54 16.48 0.41 4.92
C ASN A 54 16.02 1.80 5.37
N LEU A 55 16.56 2.86 4.76
CA LEU A 55 16.21 4.24 5.09
C LEU A 55 14.69 4.51 4.95
N ILE A 56 14.06 4.02 3.87
CA ILE A 56 12.62 4.18 3.67
C ILE A 56 11.83 3.39 4.72
N ASN A 57 12.26 2.18 5.05
CA ASN A 57 11.61 1.36 6.06
C ASN A 57 11.70 2.00 7.45
N ASP A 58 12.87 2.54 7.81
CA ASP A 58 13.08 3.19 9.09
C ASP A 58 12.23 4.45 9.21
N LEU A 59 12.17 5.29 8.16
CA LEU A 59 11.32 6.48 8.16
C LEU A 59 9.82 6.15 8.20
N LYS A 60 9.39 5.06 7.53
CA LYS A 60 8.01 4.58 7.64
C LYS A 60 7.70 4.09 9.06
N ARG A 61 8.59 3.29 9.65
CA ARG A 61 8.46 2.78 11.02
C ARG A 61 8.36 3.94 12.01
N LYS A 62 9.29 4.89 11.90
CA LYS A 62 9.31 6.10 12.71
C LYS A 62 8.00 6.88 12.58
N PHE A 63 7.57 7.18 11.35
CA PHE A 63 6.31 7.91 11.11
C PHE A 63 5.08 7.24 11.76
N VAL A 64 4.97 5.91 11.62
CA VAL A 64 3.86 5.17 12.22
C VAL A 64 3.98 5.13 13.74
N ASN A 65 5.18 4.93 14.27
CA ASN A 65 5.45 4.91 15.69
C ASN A 65 5.13 6.27 16.34
N ASP A 66 5.59 7.37 15.74
CA ASP A 66 5.31 8.73 16.18
C ASP A 66 3.79 8.96 16.23
N LYS A 67 3.05 8.53 15.18
CA LYS A 67 1.58 8.60 15.14
C LYS A 67 0.89 7.79 16.25
N ILE A 68 1.47 6.65 16.65
CA ILE A 68 0.96 5.84 17.77
C ILE A 68 1.24 6.53 19.11
N VAL A 69 2.46 7.05 19.29
CA VAL A 69 2.85 7.75 20.53
C VAL A 69 2.05 9.04 20.74
N GLU A 70 1.75 9.76 19.67
CA GLU A 70 0.93 10.99 19.69
C GLU A 70 -0.56 10.73 19.90
N SER A 71 -1.02 9.48 19.77
CA SER A 71 -2.43 9.13 19.88
C SER A 71 -2.93 9.25 21.31
N ARG A 72 -4.15 9.79 21.48
CA ARG A 72 -4.76 10.06 22.79
C ARG A 72 -5.79 9.02 23.19
N SER A 73 -6.20 8.16 22.25
CA SER A 73 -7.24 7.18 22.47
C SER A 73 -6.92 5.83 21.81
N SER A 74 -7.43 4.75 22.41
CA SER A 74 -7.35 3.41 21.82
C SER A 74 -7.99 3.35 20.44
N LYS A 75 -9.06 4.12 20.19
CA LYS A 75 -9.73 4.22 18.89
C LYS A 75 -8.80 4.73 17.78
N GLU A 76 -7.99 5.75 18.08
CA GLU A 76 -7.00 6.28 17.12
C GLU A 76 -5.95 5.22 16.78
N ILE A 77 -5.44 4.49 17.78
CA ILE A 77 -4.50 3.38 17.56
C ILE A 77 -5.13 2.30 16.69
N PHE A 78 -6.38 1.89 16.97
CA PHE A 78 -7.09 0.92 16.14
C PHE A 78 -7.27 1.40 14.70
N ASN A 79 -7.56 2.69 14.48
CA ASN A 79 -7.65 3.25 13.15
C ASN A 79 -6.30 3.21 12.41
N ILE A 80 -5.20 3.52 13.10
CA ILE A 80 -3.83 3.40 12.54
C ILE A 80 -3.54 1.94 12.17
N CYS A 81 -3.86 0.99 13.04
CA CYS A 81 -3.71 -0.44 12.75
C CYS A 81 -4.57 -0.87 11.55
N ASN A 82 -5.81 -0.39 11.45
CA ASN A 82 -6.67 -0.66 10.31
C ASN A 82 -6.13 -0.08 9.00
N ASP A 83 -5.51 1.12 9.04
CA ASP A 83 -4.81 1.72 7.89
C ASP A 83 -3.63 0.83 7.45
N LEU A 84 -2.81 0.39 8.40
CA LEU A 84 -1.63 -0.45 8.14
C LEU A 84 -2.00 -1.82 7.55
N LEU A 85 -3.08 -2.41 8.06
CA LEU A 85 -3.58 -3.72 7.63
C LEU A 85 -4.46 -3.63 6.37
N GLY A 86 -4.69 -2.42 5.83
CA GLY A 86 -5.55 -2.23 4.67
C GLY A 86 -7.01 -2.59 4.91
N LYS A 87 -7.47 -2.52 6.16
CA LYS A 87 -8.87 -2.76 6.56
C LYS A 87 -9.78 -1.57 6.29
N ASN A 88 -9.21 -0.37 6.11
CA ASN A 88 -9.94 0.86 5.79
C ASN A 88 -10.34 0.99 4.30
N LYS A 89 -10.54 -0.14 3.60
CA LYS A 89 -11.10 -0.08 2.25
C LYS A 89 -12.52 0.46 2.34
N PRO A 90 -12.91 1.43 1.49
CA PRO A 90 -14.29 1.85 1.43
C PRO A 90 -15.13 0.63 1.13
N LYS A 91 -16.20 0.42 1.91
CA LYS A 91 -17.19 -0.61 1.64
C LYS A 91 -17.91 -0.18 0.35
N SER A 92 -17.38 -0.61 -0.80
CA SER A 92 -18.03 -0.35 -2.08
C SER A 92 -19.06 -1.44 -2.33
N LEU A 93 -20.21 -1.04 -2.87
CA LEU A 93 -21.15 -2.00 -3.42
C LEU A 93 -20.50 -2.77 -4.58
N PRO A 94 -21.00 -3.96 -4.93
CA PRO A 94 -20.56 -4.67 -6.13
C PRO A 94 -20.73 -3.78 -7.36
N ASN A 95 -19.65 -3.53 -8.10
CA ASN A 95 -19.70 -2.75 -9.35
C ASN A 95 -20.15 -3.58 -10.56
N ASN A 96 -20.53 -4.83 -10.30
CA ASN A 96 -20.79 -5.87 -11.29
C ASN A 96 -22.21 -5.75 -11.87
N SER A 97 -23.07 -4.98 -11.21
CA SER A 97 -24.50 -4.87 -11.51
C SER A 97 -24.92 -3.40 -11.60
N PRO A 98 -25.90 -3.08 -12.47
CA PRO A 98 -26.50 -1.75 -12.49
C PRO A 98 -27.10 -1.41 -11.12
N PRO A 99 -27.01 -0.15 -10.65
CA PRO A 99 -27.41 0.26 -9.29
C PRO A 99 -28.82 -0.22 -8.90
N ASP A 100 -29.74 -0.19 -9.85
CA ASP A 100 -31.15 -0.52 -9.65
C ASP A 100 -31.39 -2.00 -9.35
N LYS A 101 -30.46 -2.89 -9.76
CA LYS A 101 -30.56 -4.35 -9.54
C LYS A 101 -29.74 -4.83 -8.33
N ILE A 102 -28.99 -3.94 -7.68
CA ILE A 102 -28.20 -4.30 -6.49
C ILE A 102 -29.08 -4.79 -5.33
N PRO A 103 -30.25 -4.17 -5.03
CA PRO A 103 -31.14 -4.66 -3.98
C PRO A 103 -31.60 -6.10 -4.20
N ASP A 104 -32.00 -6.43 -5.42
CA ASP A 104 -32.48 -7.77 -5.78
C ASP A 104 -31.37 -8.81 -5.63
N VAL A 105 -30.18 -8.53 -6.17
CA VAL A 105 -29.01 -9.42 -6.07
C VAL A 105 -28.59 -9.64 -4.61
N LEU A 106 -28.66 -8.59 -3.78
CA LEU A 106 -28.38 -8.73 -2.35
C LEU A 106 -29.45 -9.57 -1.65
N ASN A 107 -30.73 -9.33 -1.95
CA ASN A 107 -31.83 -10.10 -1.38
C ASN A 107 -31.69 -11.60 -1.69
N ASP A 108 -31.47 -11.94 -2.96
CA ASP A 108 -31.29 -13.32 -3.41
C ASP A 108 -30.12 -13.99 -2.71
N PHE A 109 -28.99 -13.30 -2.59
CA PHE A 109 -27.82 -13.80 -1.87
C PHE A 109 -28.12 -14.11 -0.39
N PHE A 110 -28.85 -13.24 0.30
CA PHE A 110 -29.18 -13.46 1.71
C PHE A 110 -30.18 -14.59 1.91
N VAL A 111 -31.20 -14.69 1.05
CA VAL A 111 -32.17 -15.80 1.07
C VAL A 111 -31.45 -17.13 0.84
N GLU A 112 -30.67 -17.24 -0.23
CA GLU A 112 -29.93 -18.45 -0.56
C GLU A 112 -28.95 -18.84 0.56
N LYS A 113 -28.29 -17.85 1.18
CA LYS A 113 -27.39 -18.09 2.31
C LYS A 113 -28.12 -18.64 3.54
N VAL A 114 -29.29 -18.11 3.88
CA VAL A 114 -30.09 -18.59 5.01
C VAL A 114 -30.56 -20.02 4.75
N ASP A 115 -31.02 -20.31 3.54
CA ASP A 115 -31.46 -21.65 3.17
C ASP A 115 -30.32 -22.66 3.24
N LYS A 116 -29.12 -22.32 2.75
CA LYS A 116 -27.92 -23.15 2.89
C LYS A 116 -27.57 -23.44 4.35
N ILE A 117 -27.57 -22.42 5.20
CA ILE A 117 -27.27 -22.60 6.64
C ILE A 117 -28.31 -23.52 7.30
N ARG A 118 -29.60 -23.41 6.95
CA ARG A 118 -30.64 -24.30 7.47
C ARG A 118 -30.44 -25.74 7.01
N GLN A 119 -30.17 -25.96 5.72
CA GLN A 119 -29.88 -27.28 5.17
C GLN A 119 -28.67 -27.94 5.84
N GLU A 120 -27.62 -27.17 6.18
CA GLU A 120 -26.46 -27.68 6.91
C GLU A 120 -26.77 -28.05 8.37
N LEU A 121 -27.77 -27.42 9.00
CA LEU A 121 -28.18 -27.70 10.38
C LEU A 121 -29.19 -28.84 10.49
N ASP A 122 -29.99 -29.06 9.45
CA ASP A 122 -31.00 -30.12 9.38
C ASP A 122 -30.41 -31.45 8.84
N ALA A 123 -29.12 -31.49 8.49
CA ALA A 123 -28.36 -32.66 8.04
C ALA A 123 -27.55 -33.29 9.20
#